data_AF-A0A7V9KEH0-F1
#
_entry.id   AF-A0A7V9KEH0-F1
#
_cell.length_a   1.000
_cell.length_b   1.000
_cell.length_c   1.000
_cell.angle_alpha   90.00
_cell.angle_beta   90.00
_cell.angle_gamma   90.00
#
_symmetry.space_group_name_H-M   'P 1'
#
loop_
_entity.id
_entity.type
_entity.pdbx_description
1 polymer ?
#
loop_
_entity_poly.entity_id
_entity_poly.type
_entity_poly.pdbx_seq_one_letter_code
_entity_poly.pdbx_strand_id
1 'polypeptide(L)' 'MVDAIGRLPERQRLALVRRDFEGRRVEEVAAGLGTTLPATWSLLFRAHSTLSAGASRS' A
#
# COMPACT_ATOMS: atom_id res chain seq x y z
N MET A 1 13.75 -1.33 5.29
CA MET A 1 12.27 -1.47 5.11
C MET A 1 11.56 -0.12 5.15
N VAL A 2 11.75 0.69 6.19
CA VAL A 2 11.15 2.04 6.29
C VAL A 2 11.50 2.93 5.08
N ASP A 3 12.76 2.96 4.66
CA ASP A 3 13.19 3.74 3.47
C ASP A 3 12.60 3.25 2.14
N ALA A 4 12.21 1.98 2.05
CA ALA A 4 11.59 1.43 0.86
C ALA A 4 10.12 1.81 0.79
N ILE A 5 9.42 1.82 1.93
CA ILE A 5 8.04 2.30 2.05
C ILE A 5 7.96 3.80 1.72
N GLY A 6 8.93 4.60 2.19
CA GLY A 6 8.99 6.04 1.89
C GLY A 6 9.18 6.37 0.42
N ARG A 7 9.69 5.43 -0.39
CA ARG A 7 9.89 5.58 -1.85
C ARG A 7 8.69 5.15 -2.68
N LEU A 8 7.63 4.59 -2.07
CA LEU A 8 6.42 4.22 -2.78
C LEU A 8 5.66 5.47 -3.26
N PRO A 9 4.98 5.40 -4.42
CA PRO A 9 4.01 6.43 -4.79
C PRO A 9 2.99 6.65 -3.68
N GLU A 10 2.64 7.91 -3.43
CA GLU A 10 1.90 8.33 -2.24
C GLU A 10 0.64 7.49 -1.97
N ARG A 11 -0.17 7.24 -3.00
CA ARG A 11 -1.39 6.44 -2.86
C ARG A 11 -1.14 4.98 -2.49
N GLN A 12 -0.05 4.39 -2.98
CA GLN A 12 0.34 3.02 -2.62
C GLN A 12 0.85 2.97 -1.18
N ARG A 13 1.67 3.97 -0.79
CA ARG A 13 2.18 4.14 0.57
C ARG A 13 1.04 4.28 1.58
N LEU A 14 0.10 5.18 1.33
CA LEU A 14 -1.04 5.42 2.22
C LEU A 14 -1.96 4.19 2.34
N ALA A 15 -2.24 3.51 1.23
CA ALA A 15 -3.04 2.28 1.25
C ALA A 15 -2.37 1.19 2.11
N LEU A 16 -1.07 0.98 1.90
CA LEU A 16 -0.27 -0.01 2.65
C LEU A 16 -0.21 0.33 4.14
N VAL A 17 0.12 1.57 4.51
CA VAL A 17 0.21 2.01 5.91
C VAL A 17 -1.11 1.77 6.64
N ARG A 18 -2.23 2.22 6.06
CA ARG A 18 -3.55 2.03 6.69
C ARG A 18 -3.92 0.56 6.81
N ARG A 19 -3.64 -0.27 5.79
CA ARG A 19 -4.02 -1.68 5.80
C ARG A 19 -3.18 -2.52 6.74
N ASP A 20 -1.86 -2.37 6.68
CA ASP A 20 -0.92 -3.32 7.29
C ASP A 20 -0.37 -2.82 8.64
N PHE A 21 -0.23 -1.50 8.81
CA PHE A 21 0.34 -0.91 10.02
C PHE A 21 -0.74 -0.40 10.97
N GLU A 22 -1.82 0.17 10.43
CA GLU A 22 -2.98 0.62 11.23
C GLU A 22 -4.08 -0.45 11.35
N GLY A 23 -3.97 -1.56 10.61
CA GLY A 23 -4.92 -2.69 10.70
C GLY A 23 -6.33 -2.41 10.16
N ARG A 24 -6.51 -1.35 9.35
CA ARG A 24 -7.80 -0.97 8.77
C ARG A 24 -8.29 -2.03 7.78
N ARG A 25 -9.61 -2.23 7.68
CA ARG A 25 -10.18 -3.10 6.64
C ARG A 25 -10.07 -2.44 5.27
N VAL A 26 -10.02 -3.23 4.19
CA VAL A 26 -9.81 -2.70 2.83
C VAL A 26 -10.94 -1.75 2.42
N GLU A 27 -12.16 -1.99 2.88
CA GLU A 27 -13.32 -1.11 2.72
C GLU A 27 -13.10 0.26 3.37
N GLU A 28 -12.55 0.29 4.59
CA GLU A 28 -12.25 1.52 5.33
C GLU A 28 -11.10 2.30 4.68
N VAL A 29 -10.12 1.58 4.13
CA VAL A 29 -9.02 2.17 3.35
C VAL A 29 -9.57 2.81 2.08
N ALA A 30 -10.42 2.09 1.33
CA ALA A 30 -11.03 2.60 0.10
C ALA A 30 -11.86 3.86 0.35
N ALA A 31 -12.73 3.83 1.37
CA ALA A 31 -13.51 4.99 1.79
C ALA A 31 -12.61 6.18 2.19
N GLY A 32 -11.59 5.92 3.02
CA GLY A 32 -10.68 6.97 3.49
C GLY A 32 -9.74 7.54 2.43
N LEU A 33 -9.57 6.88 1.29
CA LEU A 33 -8.76 7.37 0.15
C LEU A 33 -9.62 7.93 -0.99
N GLY A 34 -10.95 7.84 -0.90
CA GLY A 34 -11.85 8.22 -1.97
C GLY A 34 -11.68 7.35 -3.22
N THR A 35 -11.44 6.05 -3.04
CA THR A 35 -11.22 5.08 -4.12
C THR A 35 -12.24 3.95 -4.08
N THR A 36 -12.36 3.20 -5.17
CA THR A 36 -13.15 1.97 -5.19
C THR A 36 -12.38 0.81 -4.53
N LEU A 37 -13.10 -0.23 -4.10
CA LEU A 37 -12.49 -1.46 -3.59
C LEU A 37 -11.45 -2.06 -4.57
N PRO A 38 -11.76 -2.28 -5.87
CA PRO A 38 -10.77 -2.80 -6.83
C PRO A 38 -9.54 -1.90 -7.03
N ALA A 39 -9.72 -0.58 -7.02
CA ALA A 39 -8.61 0.36 -7.13
C ALA A 39 -7.70 0.27 -5.90
N THR A 40 -8.28 0.10 -4.71
CA THR A 40 -7.55 -0.05 -3.45
C THR A 40 -6.75 -1.35 -3.44
N TRP A 41 -7.34 -2.46 -3.88
CA TRP A 41 -6.62 -3.72 -4.09
C TRP A 41 -5.44 -3.57 -5.06
N SER A 42 -5.62 -2.82 -6.16
CA SER A 42 -4.54 -2.56 -7.11
C SER A 42 -3.40 -1.74 -6.49
N LEU A 43 -3.70 -0.77 -5.62
CA LEU A 43 -2.69 0.00 -4.89
C LEU A 43 -1.89 -0.90 -3.94
N LEU A 44 -2.57 -1.73 -3.16
CA LEU A 44 -1.94 -2.68 -2.23
C LEU A 44 -1.06 -3.68 -2.97
N PHE A 45 -1.58 -4.29 -4.04
CA PHE A 45 -0.83 -5.26 -4.85
C PHE A 45 0.46 -4.65 -5.43
N ARG A 46 0.39 -3.43 -5.97
CA ARG A 46 1.57 -2.72 -6.49
C ARG A 46 2.54 -2.35 -5.39
N ALA A 47 2.06 -1.89 -4.23
CA ALA A 47 2.90 -1.58 -3.07
C ALA A 47 3.73 -2.81 -2.66
N HIS A 48 3.08 -3.97 -2.46
CA HIS A 48 3.76 -5.21 -2.11
C HIS A 48 4.74 -5.67 -3.19
N SER A 49 4.35 -5.60 -4.47
CA SER A 49 5.21 -5.99 -5.59
C SER A 49 6.49 -5.16 -5.64
N THR A 50 6.39 -3.86 -5.43
CA THR A 50 7.55 -2.96 -5.39
C THR A 50 8.46 -3.25 -4.20
N LEU A 51 7.90 -3.50 -3.02
CA LEU A 51 8.68 -3.84 -1.82
C LEU A 51 9.38 -5.20 -1.96
N SER A 52 8.69 -6.22 -2.47
CA SER A 52 9.27 -7.54 -2.72
C SER A 52 10.40 -7.48 -3.74
N ALA A 53 10.21 -6.74 -4.85
CA ALA A 53 11.26 -6.56 -5.85
C ALA A 53 12.50 -5.81 -5.31
N GLY A 54 12.31 -4.91 -4.34
CA GLY A 54 13.40 -4.25 -3.62
C GLY A 54 14.13 -5.20 -2.66
N ALA A 55 13.39 -6.05 -1.95
CA ALA A 55 13.92 -7.00 -0.98
C ALA A 55 14.74 -8.12 -1.63
N SER A 56 14.41 -8.56 -2.86
CA SER A 56 15.20 -9.55 -3.60
C SER A 56 16.53 -9.02 -4.16
N ARG A 57 16.83 -7.72 -3.99
CA ARG A 57 18.05 -7.05 -4.46
C ARG A 57 18.93 -6.49 -3.32
N SER A 58 18.68 -6.93 -2.08
CA SER A 58 19.45 -6.57 -0.88
C SER A 58 20.01 -7.83 -0.24
#